data_AF-A0A5R9F7N8-F1
#
_entry.id   AF-A0A5R9F7N8-F1
#
_cell.length_a   1.000
_cell.length_b   1.000
_cell.length_c   1.000
_cell.angle_alpha   90.00
_cell.angle_beta   90.00
_cell.angle_gamma   90.00
#
_symmetry.space_group_name_H-M   'P 1'
#
loop_
_entity.id
_entity.type
_entity.pdbx_description
1 polymer ?
#
loop_
_entity_poly.entity_id
_entity_poly.type
_entity_poly.pdbx_seq_one_letter_code
_entity_poly.pdbx_strand_id
1 'polypeptide(L)' 'MNTKPSISSFVIRCHKISDDMLSDENKWRIKITHVQDSKEIAVHSMEEAMQFMKKVLGE' A
#
# COMPACT_ATOMS: atom_id res chain seq x y z
N MET A 1 21.15 14.07 -14.70
CA MET A 1 21.39 12.70 -14.19
C MET A 1 20.26 12.39 -13.22
N ASN A 2 19.35 11.46 -13.57
CA ASN A 2 18.26 11.08 -12.67
C ASN A 2 18.81 10.11 -11.62
N THR A 3 19.35 10.66 -10.53
CA THR A 3 19.64 9.84 -9.35
C THR A 3 18.30 9.44 -8.75
N LYS A 4 17.91 8.17 -8.88
CA LYS A 4 16.81 7.63 -8.08
C LYS A 4 17.09 8.00 -6.62
N PRO A 5 16.08 8.48 -5.86
CA PRO A 5 16.32 8.88 -4.48
C PRO A 5 16.92 7.70 -3.71
N SER A 6 17.97 7.96 -2.94
CA SER A 6 18.66 6.95 -2.12
C SER A 6 17.77 6.38 -1.02
N ILE A 7 16.65 7.06 -0.75
CA ILE A 7 15.66 6.70 0.26
C ILE A 7 14.27 6.87 -0.38
N SER A 8 13.47 5.80 -0.34
CA SER A 8 12.04 5.81 -0.66
C SER A 8 11.26 5.49 0.61
N SER A 9 10.13 6.17 0.82
CA SER A 9 9.34 6.07 2.05
C SER A 9 7.89 5.77 1.70
N PHE A 10 7.30 4.84 2.43
CA PHE A 10 5.93 4.39 2.21
C PHE A 10 5.13 4.48 3.50
N VAL A 11 3.87 4.87 3.39
CA VAL A 11 2.89 4.80 4.48
C VAL A 11 1.84 3.78 4.09
N ILE A 12 1.66 2.75 4.92
CA ILE A 12 0.61 1.75 4.75
C ILE A 12 -0.48 2.02 5.79
N ARG A 13 -1.72 2.13 5.34
CA ARG A 13 -2.90 2.33 6.18
C ARG A 13 -3.87 1.18 5.98
N CYS A 14 -4.19 0.49 7.08
CA CYS A 14 -5.13 -0.61 7.08
C CYS A 14 -6.38 -0.18 7.86
N HIS A 15 -7.54 -0.23 7.21
CA HIS A 15 -8.83 0.08 7.82
C HIS A 15 -9.71 -1.17 7.80
N LYS A 16 -10.15 -1.64 8.97
CA LYS A 16 -11.14 -2.71 9.04
C LYS A 16 -12.49 -2.18 8.56
N ILE A 17 -13.05 -2.76 7.49
CA ILE A 17 -14.37 -2.40 6.98
C ILE A 17 -15.40 -3.24 7.76
N SER A 18 -15.80 -2.70 8.93
CA SER A 18 -16.87 -3.18 9.84
C SER A 18 -16.80 -4.64 10.34
N ASP A 19 -17.13 -4.83 11.62
CA ASP A 19 -17.50 -6.12 12.20
C ASP A 19 -18.92 -6.48 11.78
N ASP A 20 -19.12 -6.82 10.50
CA ASP A 20 -20.40 -7.40 10.10
C ASP A 20 -20.38 -8.86 10.57
N MET A 21 -21.10 -9.16 11.66
CA MET A 21 -21.15 -10.46 12.34
C MET A 21 -21.64 -11.63 11.46
N LEU A 22 -21.89 -11.38 10.17
CA LEU A 22 -22.48 -12.29 9.20
C LEU A 22 -21.52 -12.67 8.06
N SER A 23 -20.34 -12.05 7.93
CA SER A 23 -19.37 -12.43 6.90
C SER A 23 -18.01 -12.75 7.50
N ASP A 24 -17.60 -14.02 7.38
CA ASP A 24 -16.27 -14.56 7.75
C ASP A 24 -15.09 -13.95 6.96
N GLU A 25 -15.36 -13.00 6.07
CA GLU A 25 -14.33 -12.33 5.29
C GLU A 25 -13.88 -11.07 6.02
N ASN A 26 -12.71 -11.18 6.65
CA ASN A 26 -11.96 -10.10 7.27
C ASN A 26 -11.63 -9.00 6.22
N LYS A 27 -12.59 -8.11 5.92
CA LYS A 27 -12.46 -7.09 4.86
C LYS A 27 -11.62 -5.90 5.35
N TRP A 28 -10.31 -6.04 5.23
CA TRP A 28 -9.38 -4.92 5.42
C TRP A 28 -9.27 -4.11 4.13
N ARG A 29 -9.40 -2.78 4.25
CA ARG A 29 -9.01 -1.84 3.21
C ARG A 29 -7.57 -1.43 3.45
N ILE A 30 -6.69 -1.78 2.52
CA ILE A 30 -5.28 -1.41 2.61
C ILE A 30 -5.04 -0.27 1.62
N LYS A 31 -4.38 0.78 2.07
CA LYS A 31 -3.90 1.89 1.24
C LYS A 31 -2.40 2.02 1.43
N ILE A 32 -1.69 2.24 0.33
CA ILE A 32 -0.27 2.54 0.36
C ILE A 32 0.01 3.85 -0.35
N THR A 33 0.80 4.70 0.30
CA THR A 33 1.21 6.01 -0.21
C THR A 33 2.73 6.04 -0.30
N HIS A 34 3.27 6.35 -1.47
CA HIS A 34 4.68 6.71 -1.63
C HIS A 34 4.84 8.19 -1.29
N VAL A 35 5.69 8.50 -0.32
CA VAL A 35 5.75 9.84 0.30
C VAL A 35 6.37 10.86 -0.66
N GLN A 36 7.39 10.46 -1.41
CA GLN A 36 8.20 11.35 -2.26
C GLN A 36 7.40 11.92 -3.44
N ASP A 37 6.48 11.14 -4.02
CA ASP A 37 5.64 11.58 -5.14
C ASP A 37 4.16 11.75 -4.75
N SER A 38 3.84 11.56 -3.46
CA SER A 38 2.47 11.58 -2.93
C SER A 38 1.49 10.64 -3.66
N LYS A 39 2.01 9.58 -4.29
CA LYS A 39 1.19 8.61 -5.02
C LYS A 39 0.55 7.62 -4.06
N GLU A 40 -0.77 7.59 -4.03
CA GLU A 40 -1.56 6.63 -3.24
C GLU A 40 -2.29 5.63 -4.14
N ILE A 41 -2.31 4.35 -3.71
CA ILE A 41 -3.21 3.33 -4.26
C ILE A 41 -3.95 2.61 -3.12
N ALA A 42 -5.12 2.05 -3.45
CA ALA A 42 -5.81 1.09 -2.61
C ALA A 42 -5.53 -0.32 -3.13
N VAL A 43 -5.30 -1.25 -2.22
CA VAL A 43 -5.00 -2.67 -2.51
C VAL A 43 -5.83 -3.57 -1.62
N HIS A 44 -6.01 -4.81 -2.06
CA HIS A 44 -6.81 -5.82 -1.36
C HIS A 44 -5.98 -6.74 -0.47
N SER A 45 -4.65 -6.70 -0.61
CA SER A 45 -3.73 -7.53 0.16
C SER A 45 -2.40 -6.83 0.44
N MET A 46 -1.67 -7.31 1.46
CA MET A 46 -0.30 -6.87 1.72
C MET A 46 0.65 -7.26 0.59
N GLU A 47 0.38 -8.36 -0.10
CA GLU A 47 1.15 -8.82 -1.26
C GLU A 47 1.10 -7.79 -2.39
N GLU A 48 -0.09 -7.28 -2.71
CA GLU A 48 -0.27 -6.19 -3.67
C GLU A 48 0.43 -4.89 -3.23
N ALA A 49 0.39 -4.57 -1.94
CA ALA A 49 1.13 -3.41 -1.41
C ALA A 49 2.65 -3.57 -1.66
N MET A 50 3.18 -4.78 -1.47
CA MET A 50 4.59 -5.07 -1.71
C MET A 50 4.96 -5.03 -3.18
N GLN A 51 4.10 -5.52 -4.08
CA GLN A 51 4.29 -5.39 -5.53
C GLN A 51 4.35 -3.92 -5.96
N PHE A 52 3.52 -3.06 -5.37
CA PHE A 52 3.58 -1.62 -5.61
C PHE A 52 4.92 -1.02 -5.14
N MET A 53 5.39 -1.36 -3.94
CA MET A 53 6.68 -0.87 -3.42
C MET A 53 7.84 -1.28 -4.33
N LYS A 54 7.90 -2.55 -4.74
CA LYS A 54 8.91 -3.07 -5.68
C LYS A 54 8.91 -2.29 -6.99
N LYS A 55 7.74 -2.08 -7.59
CA LYS A 55 7.60 -1.29 -8.82
C LYS A 55 8.11 0.15 -8.65
N VAL A 56 7.88 0.78 -7.50
CA VAL A 56 8.38 2.14 -7.22
C VAL A 56 9.90 2.16 -7.07
N LEU A 57 10.48 1.16 -6.41
CA LEU A 57 11.93 0.99 -6.28
C LEU A 57 12.59 0.58 -7.63
N GLY A 58 11.81 -0.03 -8.53
CA GLY A 58 12.26 -0.60 -9.79
C GLY A 58 12.84 -2.00 -9.64
N GLU A 59 12.30 -2.78 -8.70
CA GLU A 59 12.48 -4.23 -8.53
C GLU A 59 11.38 -5.03 -9.24
#